data_AF-A0A4Y5YVP4-F1
#
_entry.id   AF-A0A4Y5YVP4-F1
#
_cell.length_a   1.000
_cell.length_b   1.000
_cell.length_c   1.000
_cell.angle_alpha   90.00
_cell.angle_beta   90.00
_cell.angle_gamma   90.00
#
_symmetry.space_group_name_H-M   'P 1'
#
loop_
_entity.id
_entity.type
_entity.pdbx_description
1 polymer ?
#
loop_
_entity_poly.entity_id
_entity_poly.type
_entity_poly.pdbx_seq_one_letter_code
_entity_poly.pdbx_strand_id
1 'polypeptide(L)'
;MAENLGNLRKRREIIAAYVVALERPEELLRICADTPGDVASAVAAVAEAFDVSDDAAQAILDMQVRRFTPESFVQTRAELAEVDRRIADATA
;
A
#
# COMPACT_ATOMS: atom_id res chain seq x y z
N MET A 1 -22.91 -5.45 -10.37
CA MET A 1 -21.83 -6.40 -10.70
C MET A 1 -21.22 -6.84 -9.39
N ALA A 2 -21.29 -8.13 -9.05
CA ALA A 2 -20.61 -8.63 -7.85
C ALA A 2 -19.09 -8.45 -8.05
N GLU A 3 -18.45 -7.66 -7.20
CA GLU A 3 -17.00 -7.54 -7.22
C GLU A 3 -16.40 -8.90 -6.87
N ASN A 4 -15.49 -9.40 -7.71
CA ASN A 4 -14.87 -10.72 -7.49
C ASN A 4 -14.03 -10.66 -6.19
N LEU A 5 -14.21 -11.61 -5.28
CA LEU A 5 -13.49 -11.69 -4.00
C LEU A 5 -11.96 -11.65 -4.17
N GLY A 6 -11.43 -12.22 -5.25
CA GLY A 6 -10.01 -12.12 -5.59
C GLY A 6 -9.57 -10.68 -5.85
N ASN A 7 -10.40 -9.88 -6.53
CA ASN A 7 -10.13 -8.46 -6.78
C ASN A 7 -10.21 -7.65 -5.48
N LEU A 8 -11.19 -7.94 -4.61
CA LEU A 8 -11.30 -7.30 -3.31
C LEU A 8 -10.06 -7.55 -2.44
N ARG A 9 -9.57 -8.79 -2.41
CA ARG A 9 -8.36 -9.15 -1.65
C ARG A 9 -7.10 -8.45 -2.18
N LYS A 10 -6.92 -8.40 -3.50
CA LYS A 10 -5.80 -7.65 -4.11
C LYS A 10 -5.90 -6.15 -3.80
N ARG A 11 -7.10 -5.58 -3.91
CA ARG A 11 -7.32 -4.16 -3.57
C ARG A 11 -7.00 -3.89 -2.10
N ARG A 12 -7.43 -4.79 -1.20
CA ARG A 12 -7.12 -4.70 0.24
C ARG A 12 -5.62 -4.73 0.50
N GLU A 13 -4.89 -5.64 -0.14
CA GLU A 13 -3.44 -5.76 -0.03
C GLU A 13 -2.73 -4.44 -0.38
N ILE A 14 -3.07 -3.84 -1.53
CA ILE A 14 -2.48 -2.57 -1.97
C ILE A 14 -2.83 -1.42 -1.02
N ILE A 15 -4.10 -1.29 -0.61
CA ILE A 15 -4.49 -0.20 0.29
C ILE A 15 -3.84 -0.37 1.67
N ALA A 16 -3.73 -1.61 2.17
CA ALA A 16 -3.03 -1.89 3.42
C ALA A 16 -1.56 -1.46 3.33
N ALA A 17 -0.87 -1.79 2.23
CA ALA A 17 0.49 -1.35 1.98
C ALA A 17 0.62 0.19 1.96
N TYR A 18 -0.35 0.88 1.36
CA TYR A 18 -0.40 2.35 1.41
C TYR A 18 -0.51 2.89 2.83
N VAL A 19 -1.37 2.30 3.67
CA VAL A 19 -1.50 2.72 5.07
C VAL A 19 -0.16 2.60 5.79
N VAL A 20 0.53 1.46 5.67
CA VAL A 20 1.83 1.25 6.35
C VAL A 20 2.89 2.25 5.85
N ALA A 21 2.95 2.52 4.55
CA ALA A 21 3.86 3.49 3.97
C ALA A 21 3.57 4.93 4.44
N LEU A 22 2.28 5.31 4.52
CA LEU A 22 1.84 6.63 4.95
C LEU A 22 2.02 6.87 6.45
N GLU A 23 2.07 5.81 7.27
CA GLU A 23 2.39 5.90 8.71
C GLU A 23 3.87 6.21 8.97
N ARG A 24 4.76 5.83 8.04
CA ARG A 24 6.22 5.95 8.18
C ARG A 24 6.86 6.60 6.93
N PRO A 25 6.42 7.80 6.52
CA PRO A 25 6.79 8.38 5.23
C PRO A 25 8.28 8.75 5.15
N GLU A 26 8.89 9.15 6.26
CA GLU A 26 10.32 9.45 6.34
C GLU A 26 11.19 8.21 6.16
N GLU A 27 10.72 7.05 6.65
CA GLU A 27 11.40 5.77 6.48
C GLU A 27 11.37 5.35 5.01
N LEU A 28 10.21 5.46 4.35
CA LEU A 28 10.09 5.18 2.91
C LEU A 28 11.06 6.03 2.09
N LEU A 29 11.07 7.35 2.31
CA LEU A 29 11.95 8.25 1.58
C LEU A 29 13.43 7.95 1.85
N ARG A 30 13.78 7.59 3.09
CA ARG A 30 15.14 7.19 3.46
C ARG A 30 15.57 5.92 2.74
N ILE A 31 14.72 4.89 2.71
CA ILE A 31 14.99 3.65 1.95
C ILE A 31 15.22 3.96 0.48
N CYS A 32 14.37 4.77 -0.14
CA CYS A 32 14.55 5.16 -1.54
C CYS A 32 15.84 5.95 -1.80
N ALA A 33 16.26 6.79 -0.84
CA ALA A 33 17.49 7.58 -0.96
C ALA A 33 18.76 6.75 -0.76
N ASP A 34 18.73 5.78 0.16
CA ASP A 34 19.89 5.00 0.58
C ASP A 34 20.07 3.72 -0.25
N THR A 35 19.01 3.23 -0.92
CA THR A 35 19.06 2.02 -1.74
C THR A 35 19.87 2.27 -3.01
N PRO A 36 21.01 1.58 -3.20
CA PRO A 36 21.75 1.68 -4.44
C PRO A 36 21.05 0.87 -5.54
N GLY A 37 21.21 1.30 -6.78
CA GLY A 37 20.74 0.56 -7.96
C GLY A 37 19.54 1.20 -8.64
N ASP A 38 18.64 0.35 -9.13
CA ASP A 38 17.51 0.71 -9.98
C ASP A 38 16.17 0.56 -9.27
N VAL A 39 15.08 0.73 -10.02
CA VAL A 39 13.71 0.59 -9.50
C VAL A 39 13.47 -0.80 -8.89
N ALA A 40 13.99 -1.87 -9.49
CA ALA A 40 13.84 -3.21 -8.95
C ALA A 40 14.53 -3.37 -7.58
N SER A 41 15.69 -2.72 -7.42
CA SER A 41 16.40 -2.67 -6.14
C SER A 41 15.57 -1.92 -5.07
N ALA A 42 14.95 -0.80 -5.44
CA ALA A 42 14.05 -0.06 -4.55
C ALA A 42 12.79 -0.85 -4.18
N VAL A 43 12.19 -1.58 -5.11
CA VAL A 43 11.03 -2.46 -4.84
C VAL A 43 11.40 -3.50 -3.80
N ALA A 44 12.50 -4.22 -3.99
CA ALA A 44 12.95 -5.25 -3.04
C ALA A 44 13.22 -4.67 -1.65
N ALA A 45 13.89 -3.50 -1.57
CA ALA A 45 14.19 -2.85 -0.31
C ALA A 45 12.92 -2.37 0.43
N VAL A 46 11.94 -1.83 -0.30
CA VAL A 46 10.64 -1.44 0.28
C VAL A 46 9.82 -2.65 0.69
N ALA A 47 9.79 -3.71 -0.12
CA ALA A 47 9.09 -4.95 0.20
C ALA A 47 9.61 -5.56 1.52
N GLU A 48 10.94 -5.63 1.68
CA GLU A 48 11.57 -6.10 2.91
C GLU A 48 11.28 -5.18 4.10
N ALA A 49 11.48 -3.88 3.97
CA ALA A 49 11.35 -2.94 5.09
C ALA A 49 9.91 -2.76 5.59
N PHE A 50 8.92 -2.90 4.69
CA PHE A 50 7.51 -2.74 5.02
C PHE A 50 6.77 -4.08 5.21
N ASP A 51 7.45 -5.22 5.03
CA ASP A 51 6.89 -6.58 5.10
C ASP A 51 5.66 -6.73 4.18
N VAL A 52 5.84 -6.36 2.91
CA VAL A 52 4.80 -6.42 1.87
C VAL A 52 5.29 -7.18 0.64
N SER A 53 4.37 -7.58 -0.24
CA SER A 53 4.73 -8.20 -1.52
C SER A 53 5.41 -7.20 -2.46
N ASP A 54 6.18 -7.69 -3.43
CA ASP A 54 6.83 -6.87 -4.46
C ASP A 54 5.80 -6.02 -5.25
N ASP A 55 4.63 -6.60 -5.57
CA ASP A 55 3.54 -5.89 -6.23
C ASP A 55 3.02 -4.72 -5.39
N ALA A 56 2.90 -4.92 -4.07
CA ALA A 56 2.47 -3.89 -3.15
C ALA A 56 3.56 -2.83 -2.91
N ALA A 57 4.83 -3.23 -2.86
CA ALA A 57 5.98 -2.33 -2.79
C ALA A 57 6.08 -1.44 -4.04
N GLN A 58 5.91 -2.01 -5.24
CA GLN A 58 5.82 -1.26 -6.48
C GLN A 58 4.69 -0.23 -6.43
N ALA A 59 3.51 -0.62 -5.95
CA ALA A 59 2.38 0.30 -5.80
C ALA A 59 2.67 1.45 -4.80
N ILE A 60 3.40 1.18 -3.70
CA ILE A 60 3.86 2.22 -2.77
C ILE A 60 4.78 3.21 -3.50
N LEU A 61 5.73 2.72 -4.29
CA LEU A 61 6.68 3.57 -5.03
C LEU A 61 5.99 4.41 -6.11
N ASP A 62 4.93 3.90 -6.72
CA ASP A 62 4.11 4.61 -7.71
C ASP A 62 3.14 5.64 -7.08
N MET A 63 3.15 5.77 -5.75
CA MET A 63 2.26 6.67 -5.04
C MET A 63 2.60 8.14 -5.31
N GLN A 64 1.58 8.91 -5.66
CA GLN A 64 1.74 10.35 -5.82
C GLN A 64 1.94 11.03 -4.47
N VAL A 65 2.93 11.92 -4.38
CA VAL A 65 3.30 12.68 -3.17
C VAL A 65 2.10 13.37 -2.47
N ARG A 66 1.08 13.78 -3.23
CA ARG A 66 -0.16 14.36 -2.68
C ARG A 66 -0.92 13.45 -1.70
N ARG A 67 -0.71 12.13 -1.78
CA ARG A 67 -1.34 11.15 -0.87
C ARG A 67 -0.78 11.17 0.56
N PHE A 68 0.38 11.80 0.77
CA PHE A 68 1.00 11.97 2.09
C PHE A 68 0.35 13.09 2.93
N THR A 69 -0.71 13.73 2.42
CA THR A 69 -1.47 14.71 3.20
C THR A 69 -2.31 14.02 4.28
N PRO A 70 -2.54 14.67 5.45
CA PRO A 70 -3.35 14.09 6.52
C PRO A 70 -4.76 13.67 6.07
N GLU A 71 -5.40 14.48 5.22
CA GLU A 71 -6.72 14.17 4.66
C GLU A 71 -6.70 12.90 3.80
N SER A 72 -5.74 12.79 2.89
CA SER A 72 -5.59 11.60 2.04
C SER A 72 -5.31 10.34 2.87
N PHE A 73 -4.56 10.46 3.97
CA PHE A 73 -4.30 9.35 4.88
C PHE A 73 -5.58 8.89 5.59
N VAL A 74 -6.39 9.81 6.11
CA VAL A 74 -7.71 9.49 6.70
C VAL A 74 -8.61 8.79 5.69
N GLN A 75 -8.67 9.29 4.45
CA GLN A 75 -9.45 8.68 3.38
C GLN A 75 -8.96 7.27 3.04
N THR A 76 -7.63 7.07 2.98
CA THR A 76 -7.03 5.76 2.68
C THR A 76 -7.34 4.73 3.78
N ARG A 77 -7.30 5.12 5.05
CA ARG A 77 -7.71 4.26 6.18
C ARG A 77 -9.20 3.93 6.14
N ALA A 78 -10.05 4.89 5.78
CA ALA A 78 -11.49 4.66 5.62
C ALA A 78 -11.77 3.70 4.45
N GLU A 79 -11.03 3.82 3.34
CA GLU A 79 -11.12 2.91 2.20
C GLU A 79 -10.73 1.49 2.59
N LEU A 80 -9.65 1.30 3.36
CA LEU A 80 -9.24 -0.02 3.85
C LEU A 80 -10.34 -0.68 4.69
N ALA A 81 -10.91 0.08 5.64
CA ALA A 81 -11.98 -0.41 6.50
C ALA A 81 -13.24 -0.80 5.70
N GLU A 82 -13.54 -0.08 4.62
CA GLU A 82 -14.65 -0.42 3.73
C GLU A 82 -14.37 -1.70 2.94
N VAL A 83 -13.17 -1.84 2.38
CA VAL A 83 -12.79 -3.07 1.65
C VAL A 83 -12.80 -4.28 2.59
N ASP A 84 -12.32 -4.14 3.82
CA ASP A 84 -12.37 -5.20 4.83
C ASP A 84 -13.82 -5.66 5.13
N ARG A 85 -14.76 -4.72 5.30
CA ARG A 85 -16.19 -5.05 5.46
C ARG A 85 -16.73 -5.83 4.27
N ARG A 86 -16.45 -5.37 3.05
CA ARG A 86 -16.95 -6.01 1.83
C ARG A 86 -16.37 -7.41 1.61
N ILE A 87 -15.13 -7.65 2.04
CA ILE A 87 -14.55 -9.00 2.05
C ILE A 87 -15.28 -9.87 3.06
N ALA A 88 -15.50 -9.39 4.29
CA ALA A 88 -16.21 -10.13 5.32
C ALA A 88 -17.61 -10.55 4.85
N ASP A 89 -18.38 -9.62 4.30
CA ASP A 89 -19.73 -9.86 3.77
C ASP A 89 -19.75 -10.88 2.61
N ALA A 90 -18.68 -10.92 1.80
CA ALA A 90 -18.56 -11.86 0.68
C ALA A 90 -18.07 -13.26 1.11
N THR A 91 -17.61 -13.42 2.35
CA THR A 91 -17.12 -14.69 2.92
C THR A 91 -18.02 -15.26 4.01
N ALA A 92 -19.03 -14.50 4.45
CA ALA A 92 -20.07 -14.93 5.38
C ALA A 92 -21.12 -15.80 4.69
#